data_AF-X1EE46-F1
#
_entry.id   AF-X1EE46-F1
#
_cell.length_a   1.000
_cell.length_b   1.000
_cell.length_c   1.000
_cell.angle_alpha   90.00
_cell.angle_beta   90.00
_cell.angle_gamma   90.00
#
_symmetry.space_group_name_H-M   'P 1'
#
loop_
_entity.id
_entity.type
_entity.pdbx_description
1 polymer ?
#
loop_
_entity_poly.entity_id
_entity_poly.type
_entity_poly.pdbx_seq_one_letter_code
_entity_poly.pdbx_strand_id
1 'polypeptide(L)'
;FALRGGTVGDLESSIFLETFRQIKLENPHHTALVHVTLVPYSRAVGQQKSKPTQHSVRMLQSVGLQPDIIIGRSEKPLANDIKSKISLYSNIPEAAVISNPDLDVVYELPLLFEEQGLGDFLCELIDLKAKLVSYSEVTNYSEWVKMVELYKNAKKTVRIAMPGKYFNISDSYISINDA
;
A
#
# COMPACT_ATOMS: atom_id res chain seq x y z
N PHE A 1 7.74 4.41 11.73
CA PHE A 1 7.55 5.85 12.00
C PHE A 1 6.45 6.37 11.09
N ALA A 2 5.55 7.17 11.68
CA ALA A 2 4.24 7.65 11.22
C ALA A 2 3.95 7.75 9.70
N LEU A 3 2.88 7.07 9.27
CA LEU A 3 2.00 7.51 8.19
C LEU A 3 1.26 8.77 8.66
N ARG A 4 1.62 9.96 8.17
CA ARG A 4 0.74 11.13 8.23
C ARG A 4 0.15 11.33 6.85
N GLY A 5 -1.17 11.47 6.79
CA GLY A 5 -1.89 11.88 5.59
C GLY A 5 -1.43 13.28 5.18
N GLY A 6 -0.65 13.34 4.10
CA GLY A 6 -0.15 14.55 3.50
C GLY A 6 0.28 14.19 2.08
N THR A 7 -0.03 15.05 1.12
CA THR A 7 0.36 14.80 -0.27
C THR A 7 1.80 15.25 -0.45
N VAL A 8 2.61 14.46 -1.15
CA VAL A 8 3.98 14.87 -1.53
C VAL A 8 3.89 16.20 -2.28
N GLY A 9 4.43 17.28 -1.70
CA GLY A 9 4.35 18.64 -2.24
C GLY A 9 3.92 19.71 -1.25
N ASP A 10 3.35 19.35 -0.09
CA ASP A 10 3.00 20.32 0.95
C ASP A 10 4.23 20.77 1.76
N LEU A 11 4.32 22.06 2.10
CA LEU A 11 5.43 22.64 2.89
C LEU A 11 5.67 21.89 4.20
N GLU A 12 4.61 21.43 4.86
CA GLU A 12 4.70 20.64 6.09
C GLU A 12 5.40 19.29 5.86
N SER A 13 5.25 18.71 4.68
CA SER A 13 5.83 17.42 4.31
C SER A 13 7.34 17.50 4.06
N SER A 14 7.88 18.68 3.71
CA SER A 14 9.31 18.87 3.39
C SER A 14 10.23 18.53 4.57
N ILE A 15 9.86 18.92 5.80
CA ILE A 15 10.63 18.63 7.02
C ILE A 15 10.66 17.13 7.29
N PHE A 16 9.54 16.43 7.09
CA PHE A 16 9.48 14.98 7.26
C PHE A 16 10.31 14.24 6.22
N LEU A 17 10.28 14.69 4.95
CA LEU A 17 11.09 14.10 3.88
C LEU A 17 12.58 14.29 4.15
N GLU A 18 13.01 15.46 4.61
CA GLU A 18 14.41 15.70 4.97
C GLU A 18 14.83 14.86 6.20
N THR A 19 13.98 14.77 7.21
CA THR A 19 14.23 13.91 8.38
C THR A 19 14.38 12.44 7.97
N PHE A 20 13.49 11.93 7.11
CA PHE A 20 13.59 10.58 6.58
C PHE A 20 14.86 10.38 5.75
N ARG A 21 15.24 11.36 4.92
CA ARG A 21 16.48 11.32 4.14
C ARG A 21 17.70 11.15 5.03
N GLN A 22 17.76 11.86 6.15
CA GLN A 22 18.84 11.71 7.14
C GLN A 22 18.86 10.32 7.76
N ILE A 23 17.70 9.79 8.19
CA ILE A 23 17.60 8.44 8.74
C ILE A 23 18.06 7.37 7.73
N LYS A 24 17.62 7.47 6.47
CA LYS A 24 18.01 6.54 5.40
C LYS A 24 19.51 6.61 5.10
N LEU A 25 20.14 7.78 5.23
CA LEU A 25 21.60 7.94 5.08
C LEU A 25 22.38 7.29 6.22
N GLU A 26 21.90 7.41 7.45
CA GLU A 26 22.53 6.78 8.62
C GLU A 26 22.34 5.25 8.64
N ASN A 27 21.17 4.77 8.19
CA ASN A 27 20.76 3.38 8.29
C ASN A 27 20.16 2.85 6.97
N PRO A 28 20.97 2.76 5.88
CA PRO A 28 20.46 2.43 4.54
C PRO A 28 19.85 1.03 4.46
N HIS A 29 20.41 0.07 5.21
CA HIS A 29 19.97 -1.32 5.25
C HIS A 29 18.96 -1.62 6.36
N HIS A 30 18.46 -0.62 7.09
CA HIS A 30 17.41 -0.81 8.11
C HIS A 30 16.22 0.14 7.91
N THR A 31 16.18 0.80 6.75
CA THR A 31 15.18 1.80 6.41
C THR A 31 14.70 1.54 4.99
N ALA A 32 13.39 1.48 4.78
CA ALA A 32 12.76 1.36 3.46
C ALA A 32 11.77 2.50 3.22
N LEU A 33 11.74 3.02 1.99
CA LEU A 33 10.81 4.03 1.52
C LEU A 33 9.77 3.40 0.61
N VAL A 34 8.55 3.28 1.14
CA VAL A 34 7.39 2.80 0.39
C VAL A 34 6.57 4.00 -0.08
N HIS A 35 6.50 4.22 -1.39
CA HIS A 35 5.75 5.32 -1.98
C HIS A 35 4.40 4.86 -2.52
N VAL A 36 3.32 5.36 -1.92
CA VAL A 36 1.95 5.03 -2.34
C VAL A 36 1.44 6.08 -3.32
N THR A 37 0.96 5.66 -4.49
CA THR A 37 0.45 6.56 -5.53
C THR A 37 -0.88 6.08 -6.09
N LEU A 38 -1.71 7.02 -6.57
CA LEU A 38 -2.93 6.69 -7.28
C LEU A 38 -2.65 6.53 -8.79
N VAL A 39 -2.99 5.37 -9.34
CA VAL A 39 -2.98 5.05 -10.76
C VAL A 39 -4.42 5.08 -11.27
N PRO A 40 -4.90 6.23 -11.78
CA PRO A 40 -6.30 6.36 -12.17
C PRO A 40 -6.62 5.47 -13.38
N TYR A 41 -7.80 4.84 -13.31
CA TYR A 41 -8.38 4.09 -14.40
C TYR A 41 -9.36 4.98 -15.18
N SER A 42 -9.08 5.23 -16.46
CA SER A 42 -10.00 5.98 -17.32
C SER A 42 -11.05 5.04 -17.88
N ARG A 43 -12.26 5.08 -17.33
CA ARG A 43 -13.38 4.25 -17.82
C ARG A 43 -13.74 4.53 -19.28
N ALA A 44 -13.59 5.78 -19.73
CA ALA A 44 -13.87 6.17 -21.12
C ALA A 44 -12.94 5.51 -22.15
N VAL A 45 -11.69 5.22 -21.78
CA VAL A 45 -10.67 4.67 -22.68
C VAL A 45 -10.29 3.23 -22.29
N GLY A 46 -10.76 2.74 -21.16
CA GLY A 46 -10.45 1.41 -20.63
C GLY A 46 -8.98 1.23 -20.22
N GLN A 47 -8.29 2.31 -19.87
CA GLN A 47 -6.83 2.29 -19.63
C GLN A 47 -6.43 2.94 -18.31
N GLN A 48 -5.45 2.33 -17.66
CA GLN A 48 -4.72 2.91 -16.53
C GLN A 48 -3.76 4.00 -17.02
N LYS A 49 -3.60 5.07 -16.24
CA LYS A 49 -2.66 6.15 -16.54
C LYS A 49 -1.55 6.19 -15.51
N SER A 50 -0.32 5.85 -15.91
CA SER A 50 0.87 5.89 -15.05
C SER A 50 1.46 7.29 -14.87
N LYS A 51 1.01 8.28 -15.65
CA LYS A 51 1.59 9.64 -15.67
C LYS A 51 1.54 10.36 -14.31
N PRO A 52 0.43 10.31 -13.53
CA PRO A 52 0.40 10.88 -12.18
C PRO A 52 1.45 10.27 -11.25
N THR A 53 1.58 8.94 -11.25
CA THR A 53 2.62 8.23 -10.49
C THR A 53 4.02 8.68 -10.89
N GLN A 54 4.30 8.79 -12.19
CA GLN A 54 5.60 9.28 -12.69
C GLN A 54 5.91 10.70 -12.20
N HIS A 55 4.94 11.61 -12.20
CA HIS A 55 5.11 12.96 -11.66
C HIS A 55 5.38 12.95 -10.16
N SER A 56 4.63 12.15 -9.40
CA SER A 56 4.81 12.02 -7.95
C SER A 56 6.20 11.46 -7.59
N VAL A 57 6.66 10.44 -8.31
CA VAL A 57 8.01 9.87 -8.13
C VAL A 57 9.09 10.90 -8.46
N ARG A 58 8.94 11.70 -9.53
CA ARG A 58 9.89 12.78 -9.84
C ARG A 58 9.97 13.84 -8.76
N MET A 59 8.84 14.20 -8.13
CA MET A 59 8.87 15.14 -7.00
C MET A 59 9.63 14.55 -5.82
N LEU A 60 9.41 13.27 -5.51
CA LEU A 60 10.15 12.55 -4.46
C LEU A 60 11.66 12.50 -4.77
N GLN A 61 12.03 12.20 -6.01
CA GLN A 61 13.43 12.19 -6.46
C GLN A 61 14.06 13.59 -6.43
N SER A 62 13.29 14.64 -6.70
CA SER A 62 13.80 16.03 -6.69
C SER A 62 14.24 16.49 -5.30
N VAL A 63 13.73 15.87 -4.23
CA VAL A 63 14.18 16.10 -2.86
C VAL A 63 15.26 15.10 -2.40
N GLY A 64 15.83 14.34 -3.33
CA GLY A 64 16.93 13.40 -3.05
C GLY A 64 16.48 12.07 -2.46
N LEU A 65 15.20 11.69 -2.60
CA LEU A 65 14.66 10.43 -2.13
C LEU A 65 14.30 9.49 -3.29
N GLN A 66 14.89 8.30 -3.28
CA GLN A 66 14.53 7.22 -4.19
C GLN A 66 13.61 6.25 -3.45
N PRO A 67 12.40 5.94 -3.98
CA PRO A 67 11.56 4.93 -3.36
C PRO A 67 12.21 3.56 -3.52
N ASP A 68 12.10 2.71 -2.49
CA ASP A 68 12.49 1.31 -2.58
C ASP A 68 11.33 0.47 -3.15
N ILE A 69 10.08 0.88 -2.86
CA ILE A 69 8.84 0.20 -3.28
C ILE A 69 7.83 1.24 -3.75
N ILE A 70 7.06 0.91 -4.80
CA ILE A 70 5.89 1.68 -5.21
C ILE A 70 4.64 0.84 -5.07
N ILE A 71 3.66 1.35 -4.32
CA ILE A 71 2.31 0.79 -4.26
C ILE A 71 1.40 1.64 -5.13
N GLY A 72 0.93 1.06 -6.23
CA GLY A 72 -0.03 1.71 -7.13
C GLY A 72 -1.46 1.36 -6.75
N ARG A 73 -2.17 2.31 -6.12
CA ARG A 73 -3.60 2.21 -5.84
C ARG A 73 -4.40 2.44 -7.11
N SER A 74 -5.33 1.55 -7.45
CA SER A 74 -6.14 1.68 -8.67
C SER A 74 -7.51 1.01 -8.51
N GLU A 75 -8.47 1.32 -9.38
CA GLU A 75 -9.76 0.63 -9.41
C GLU A 75 -9.62 -0.85 -9.84
N LYS A 76 -8.57 -1.16 -10.60
CA LYS A 76 -8.30 -2.51 -11.16
C LYS A 76 -6.86 -2.92 -10.92
N PRO A 77 -6.54 -4.23 -10.95
CA PRO A 77 -5.15 -4.68 -10.88
C PRO A 77 -4.27 -3.99 -11.92
N LEU A 78 -3.05 -3.61 -11.54
CA LEU A 78 -2.11 -2.98 -12.45
C LEU A 78 -1.77 -3.92 -13.60
N ALA A 79 -1.95 -3.45 -14.83
CA ALA A 79 -1.50 -4.16 -16.01
C ALA A 79 0.04 -4.24 -16.05
N ASN A 80 0.59 -5.32 -16.61
CA ASN A 80 2.04 -5.52 -16.67
C ASN A 80 2.75 -4.37 -17.39
N ASP A 81 2.18 -3.83 -18.47
CA ASP A 81 2.77 -2.69 -19.18
C ASP A 81 2.85 -1.43 -18.31
N ILE A 82 1.90 -1.24 -17.39
CA ILE A 82 1.89 -0.16 -16.41
C ILE A 82 2.94 -0.40 -15.33
N LYS A 83 3.05 -1.64 -14.82
CA LYS A 83 4.09 -2.00 -13.85
C LYS A 83 5.49 -1.76 -14.42
N SER A 84 5.79 -2.26 -15.62
CA SER A 84 7.07 -2.04 -16.29
C SER A 84 7.35 -0.56 -16.55
N LYS A 85 6.33 0.24 -16.95
CA LYS A 85 6.48 1.69 -17.07
C LYS A 85 6.85 2.33 -15.74
N ILE A 86 6.11 2.03 -14.67
CA ILE A 86 6.36 2.60 -13.34
C ILE A 86 7.79 2.26 -12.91
N SER A 87 8.17 0.98 -12.96
CA SER A 87 9.51 0.47 -12.66
C SER A 87 10.61 1.24 -13.40
N LEU A 88 10.46 1.42 -14.72
CA LEU A 88 11.42 2.14 -15.55
C LEU A 88 11.57 3.61 -15.13
N TYR A 89 10.46 4.32 -14.88
CA TYR A 89 10.51 5.73 -14.52
C TYR A 89 10.96 5.98 -13.07
N SER A 90 10.74 5.03 -12.17
CA SER A 90 11.17 5.13 -10.78
C SER A 90 12.54 4.54 -10.52
N ASN A 91 13.12 3.83 -11.49
CA ASN A 91 14.41 3.15 -11.38
C ASN A 91 14.41 2.13 -10.21
N ILE A 92 13.39 1.28 -10.16
CA ILE A 92 13.28 0.17 -9.20
C ILE A 92 12.92 -1.14 -9.94
N PRO A 93 13.21 -2.32 -9.38
CA PRO A 93 12.81 -3.59 -9.98
C PRO A 93 11.28 -3.67 -10.18
N GLU A 94 10.82 -4.37 -11.22
CA GLU A 94 9.38 -4.53 -11.45
C GLU A 94 8.68 -5.28 -10.29
N ALA A 95 9.41 -6.17 -9.61
CA ALA A 95 8.95 -6.84 -8.39
C ALA A 95 8.65 -5.85 -7.23
N ALA A 96 9.27 -4.67 -7.23
CA ALA A 96 9.01 -3.62 -6.24
C ALA A 96 7.81 -2.73 -6.60
N VAL A 97 7.10 -3.02 -7.71
CA VAL A 97 5.87 -2.32 -8.12
C VAL A 97 4.64 -3.17 -7.75
N ILE A 98 4.04 -2.84 -6.62
CA ILE A 98 2.94 -3.58 -6.02
C ILE A 98 1.59 -2.98 -6.45
N SER A 99 0.69 -3.85 -6.89
CA SER A 99 -0.68 -3.51 -7.25
C SER A 99 -1.57 -3.47 -6.01
N ASN A 100 -2.30 -2.38 -5.81
CA ASN A 100 -3.32 -2.23 -4.78
C ASN A 100 -4.67 -1.86 -5.43
N PRO A 101 -5.40 -2.83 -5.99
CA PRO A 101 -6.71 -2.60 -6.57
C PRO A 101 -7.75 -2.29 -5.48
N ASP A 102 -8.88 -1.72 -5.86
CA ASP A 102 -10.04 -1.69 -4.97
C ASP A 102 -10.54 -3.12 -4.72
N LEU A 103 -10.78 -3.45 -3.46
CA LEU A 103 -11.20 -4.77 -2.98
C LEU A 103 -12.56 -4.66 -2.31
N ASP A 104 -13.40 -5.68 -2.48
CA ASP A 104 -14.72 -5.74 -1.83
C ASP A 104 -14.57 -5.90 -0.31
N VAL A 105 -13.55 -6.63 0.13
CA VAL A 105 -13.23 -6.87 1.53
C VAL A 105 -11.81 -6.35 1.80
N VAL A 106 -11.68 -5.32 2.63
CA VAL A 106 -10.39 -4.67 2.94
C VAL A 106 -9.38 -5.66 3.54
N TYR A 107 -9.86 -6.66 4.28
CA TYR A 107 -9.02 -7.71 4.87
C TYR A 107 -8.35 -8.62 3.85
N GLU A 108 -8.69 -8.54 2.57
CA GLU A 108 -7.96 -9.28 1.52
C GLU A 108 -6.60 -8.65 1.18
N LEU A 109 -6.43 -7.37 1.49
CA LEU A 109 -5.26 -6.61 1.06
C LEU A 109 -3.92 -7.21 1.54
N PRO A 110 -3.77 -7.68 2.80
CA PRO A 110 -2.54 -8.34 3.23
C PRO A 110 -2.23 -9.60 2.41
N LEU A 111 -3.23 -10.44 2.13
CA LEU A 111 -3.04 -11.65 1.32
C LEU A 111 -2.57 -11.29 -0.10
N LEU A 112 -3.19 -10.27 -0.71
CA LEU A 112 -2.80 -9.78 -2.03
C LEU A 112 -1.37 -9.20 -2.06
N PHE A 113 -0.91 -8.60 -0.96
CA PHE A 113 0.45 -8.10 -0.84
C PHE A 113 1.48 -9.22 -0.68
N GLU A 114 1.14 -10.25 0.10
CA GLU A 114 1.98 -11.44 0.24
C GLU A 114 2.05 -12.24 -1.07
N GLU A 115 0.95 -12.37 -1.81
CA GLU A 115 0.94 -12.98 -3.15
C GLU A 115 1.85 -12.24 -4.15
N GLN A 116 2.08 -10.94 -3.94
CA GLN A 116 2.99 -10.13 -4.75
C GLN A 116 4.42 -10.07 -4.19
N GLY A 117 4.71 -10.76 -3.09
CA GLY A 117 6.05 -10.83 -2.47
C GLY A 117 6.47 -9.56 -1.73
N LEU A 118 5.53 -8.68 -1.33
CA LEU A 118 5.85 -7.43 -0.64
C LEU A 118 6.54 -7.68 0.70
N GLY A 119 6.08 -8.67 1.48
CA GLY A 119 6.64 -9.01 2.79
C GLY A 119 8.10 -9.44 2.69
N ASP A 120 8.38 -10.39 1.79
CA ASP A 120 9.73 -10.89 1.54
C ASP A 120 10.66 -9.78 1.06
N PHE A 121 10.21 -8.97 0.09
CA PHE A 121 10.99 -7.86 -0.45
C PHE A 121 11.33 -6.81 0.63
N LEU A 122 10.38 -6.50 1.52
CA LEU A 122 10.63 -5.61 2.64
C LEU A 122 11.67 -6.18 3.61
N CYS A 123 11.59 -7.47 3.94
CA CYS A 123 12.53 -8.11 4.84
C CYS A 123 13.96 -8.06 4.30
N GLU A 124 14.13 -8.34 3.00
CA GLU A 124 15.42 -8.23 2.30
C GLU A 124 15.97 -6.80 2.31
N LEU A 125 15.12 -5.80 2.06
CA LEU A 125 15.53 -4.38 2.02
C LEU A 125 16.08 -3.86 3.35
N ILE A 126 15.50 -4.29 4.47
CA ILE A 126 15.83 -3.76 5.80
C ILE A 126 16.70 -4.70 6.64
N ASP A 127 17.40 -5.63 5.99
CA ASP A 127 18.28 -6.65 6.62
C ASP A 127 17.63 -7.27 7.85
N LEU A 128 16.30 -7.39 7.80
CA LEU A 128 15.60 -8.30 8.66
C LEU A 128 15.99 -9.65 8.10
N LYS A 129 17.04 -10.23 8.70
CA LYS A 129 17.26 -11.66 8.66
C LYS A 129 15.91 -12.23 9.02
N ALA A 130 15.17 -12.67 7.99
CA ALA A 130 14.09 -13.57 8.20
C ALA A 130 14.78 -14.66 9.02
N LYS A 131 14.44 -14.74 10.31
CA LYS A 131 14.19 -16.06 10.82
C LYS A 131 13.12 -16.53 9.84
N LEU A 132 13.58 -17.17 8.75
CA LEU A 132 12.85 -18.22 8.09
C LEU A 132 12.47 -19.08 9.26
N VAL A 133 11.31 -18.78 9.84
CA VAL A 133 10.70 -19.60 10.85
C VAL A 133 10.49 -20.87 10.07
N SER A 134 11.42 -21.80 10.27
CA SER A 134 11.42 -23.09 9.63
C SER A 134 10.07 -23.68 9.98
N TYR A 135 9.12 -23.61 9.05
CA TYR A 135 7.80 -24.21 9.15
C TYR A 135 7.00 -23.88 10.44
N SER A 136 5.97 -23.01 10.33
CA SER A 136 4.56 -23.38 10.60
C SER A 136 3.66 -22.31 11.23
N GLU A 137 4.19 -21.24 11.86
CA GLU A 137 3.32 -20.26 12.54
C GLU A 137 3.22 -18.88 11.83
N VAL A 138 4.28 -18.38 11.18
CA VAL A 138 4.29 -17.01 10.61
C VAL A 138 3.79 -16.94 9.17
N THR A 139 4.00 -17.98 8.37
CA THR A 139 3.49 -18.10 6.99
C THR A 139 2.11 -18.78 6.91
N ASN A 140 1.52 -19.10 8.05
CA ASN A 140 0.22 -19.72 8.11
C ASN A 140 -0.89 -18.65 8.07
N TYR A 141 -1.18 -18.15 6.88
CA TYR A 141 -2.28 -17.22 6.67
C TYR A 141 -3.67 -17.89 6.78
N SER A 142 -3.77 -19.16 7.18
CA SER A 142 -5.04 -19.90 7.14
C SER A 142 -6.12 -19.29 8.02
N GLU A 143 -5.78 -18.70 9.17
CA GLU A 143 -6.74 -17.98 10.00
C GLU A 143 -7.26 -16.73 9.31
N TRP A 144 -6.36 -15.99 8.65
CA TRP A 144 -6.71 -14.79 7.91
C TRP A 144 -7.56 -15.10 6.69
N VAL A 145 -7.21 -16.16 5.95
CA VAL A 145 -7.98 -16.68 4.82
C VAL A 145 -9.37 -17.09 5.27
N LYS A 146 -9.50 -17.85 6.38
CA LYS A 146 -10.81 -18.22 6.94
C LYS A 146 -11.64 -16.99 7.31
N MET A 147 -11.02 -15.97 7.91
CA MET A 147 -11.70 -14.72 8.27
C MET A 147 -12.22 -14.00 7.01
N VAL A 148 -11.40 -13.85 5.98
CA VAL A 148 -11.82 -13.28 4.68
C VAL A 148 -12.96 -14.09 4.06
N GLU A 149 -12.88 -15.42 4.08
CA GLU A 149 -13.94 -16.29 3.58
C GLU A 149 -15.26 -16.11 4.35
N LEU A 150 -15.21 -15.89 5.67
CA LEU A 150 -16.40 -15.61 6.48
C LEU A 150 -17.07 -14.30 6.05
N TYR A 151 -16.29 -13.24 5.80
CA TYR A 151 -16.81 -11.97 5.29
C TYR A 151 -17.45 -12.13 3.91
N LYS A 152 -16.78 -12.83 2.97
CA LYS A 152 -17.29 -13.03 1.60
C LYS A 152 -18.53 -13.91 1.54
N ASN A 153 -18.61 -14.92 2.40
CA ASN A 153 -19.70 -15.91 2.39
C ASN A 153 -20.84 -15.56 3.36
N ALA A 154 -20.83 -14.38 3.98
CA ALA A 154 -21.90 -13.94 4.86
C ALA A 154 -23.22 -13.74 4.08
N LYS A 155 -24.16 -14.68 4.20
CA LYS A 155 -25.46 -14.65 3.49
C LYS A 155 -26.61 -14.06 4.31
N LYS A 156 -26.46 -13.96 5.62
CA LYS A 156 -27.52 -13.49 6.53
C LYS A 156 -27.27 -12.02 6.85
N THR A 157 -28.29 -11.19 6.61
CA THR A 157 -28.26 -9.79 7.01
C THR A 157 -28.96 -9.62 8.35
N VAL A 158 -28.27 -9.04 9.33
CA VAL A 158 -28.85 -8.62 10.61
C VAL A 158 -28.90 -7.11 10.63
N ARG A 159 -30.04 -6.53 11.01
CA ARG A 159 -30.18 -5.08 11.15
C ARG A 159 -29.91 -4.68 12.59
N ILE A 160 -28.82 -3.96 12.80
CA ILE A 160 -28.45 -3.40 14.10
C ILE A 160 -28.71 -1.90 14.05
N ALA A 161 -29.55 -1.40 14.96
CA ALA A 161 -29.81 0.03 15.08
C ALA A 161 -28.72 0.66 15.94
N MET A 162 -27.98 1.61 15.37
CA MET A 162 -26.92 2.33 16.07
C MET A 162 -27.34 3.80 16.28
N PRO A 163 -27.65 4.23 17.51
CA PRO A 163 -27.96 5.63 17.78
C PRO A 163 -26.69 6.47 17.71
N GLY A 164 -26.63 7.42 16.78
CA GLY A 164 -25.51 8.34 16.56
C GLY A 164 -25.93 9.81 16.60
N LYS A 165 -24.95 10.71 16.72
CA LYS A 165 -25.17 12.17 16.74
C LYS A 165 -25.04 12.80 15.34
N TYR A 166 -24.19 12.23 14.49
CA TYR A 166 -23.85 12.75 13.16
C TYR A 166 -23.78 11.63 12.12
N PHE A 167 -24.91 11.27 11.50
CA PHE A 167 -24.96 10.11 10.58
C PHE A 167 -24.31 10.35 9.20
N ASN A 168 -24.02 11.60 8.84
CA ASN A 168 -23.49 11.96 7.51
C ASN A 168 -21.95 11.92 7.43
N ILE A 169 -21.26 11.63 8.54
CA ILE A 169 -19.81 11.51 8.59
C ILE A 169 -19.50 10.04 8.90
N SER A 170 -19.38 9.22 7.87
CA SER A 170 -19.05 7.79 7.98
C SER A 170 -17.78 7.55 8.80
N ASP A 171 -16.80 8.46 8.67
CA ASP A 171 -15.50 8.37 9.35
C ASP A 171 -15.59 8.43 10.88
N SER A 172 -16.64 9.04 11.44
CA SER A 172 -16.82 9.15 12.89
C SER A 172 -17.13 7.80 13.57
N TYR A 173 -17.49 6.77 12.78
CA TYR A 173 -17.90 5.47 13.31
C TYR A 173 -17.14 4.29 12.71
N ILE A 174 -16.06 4.52 11.96
CA ILE A 174 -15.28 3.43 11.34
C ILE A 174 -14.86 2.39 12.39
N SER A 175 -14.27 2.82 13.50
CA SER A 175 -13.83 1.91 14.57
C SER A 175 -14.97 1.15 15.27
N ILE A 176 -16.20 1.68 15.22
CA ILE A 176 -17.38 1.01 15.80
C ILE A 176 -18.02 0.07 14.77
N ASN A 177 -17.96 0.41 13.48
CA ASN A 177 -18.39 -0.48 12.40
C ASN A 177 -17.46 -1.67 12.22
N ASP A 178 -16.17 -1.50 12.55
CA ASP A 178 -15.14 -2.55 12.43
C ASP A 178 -15.05 -3.47 13.66
N ALA A 179 -15.72 -3.15 14.77
CA ALA A 179 -15.69 -3.88 16.06
C ALA A 179 -16.78 -4.95 16.16
#